data_AF-A0A7J9G2H1-F1
#
_entry.id   AF-A0A7J9G2H1-F1
#
_cell.length_a   1.000
_cell.length_b   1.000
_cell.length_c   1.000
_cell.angle_alpha   90.00
_cell.angle_beta   90.00
_cell.angle_gamma   90.00
#
_symmetry.space_group_name_H-M   'P 1'
#
loop_
_entity.id
_entity.type
_entity.pdbx_description
1 polymer ?
#
loop_
_entity_poly.entity_id
_entity_poly.type
_entity_poly.pdbx_seq_one_letter_code
_entity_poly.pdbx_strand_id
1 'polypeptide(L)'
;MTVSEDKIMAIMDFLVNKMGYSSTLVAKQSSVLSRSLEKRIVPRALFARELSSKGLVNDFKLSVLFDTSEKTFNKMFGDCFVKKAPELLKLYKENVEK
;
A
#
# COMPACT_ATOMS: atom_id res chain seq x y z
N MET A 1 19.14 -0.57 10.03
CA MET A 1 18.46 -1.50 9.10
C MET A 1 19.29 -1.57 7.84
N THR A 2 19.70 -2.77 7.44
CA THR A 2 20.31 -3.02 6.13
C THR A 2 19.21 -3.55 5.21
N VAL A 3 19.02 -2.91 4.06
CA VAL A 3 18.08 -3.35 3.02
C VAL A 3 18.96 -3.81 1.84
N SER A 4 18.72 -5.02 1.33
CA SER A 4 19.47 -5.49 0.15
C SER A 4 19.11 -4.67 -1.08
N GLU A 5 20.06 -4.56 -2.01
CA GLU A 5 19.85 -3.90 -3.30
C GLU A 5 18.65 -4.53 -4.05
N ASP A 6 18.56 -5.86 -4.09
CA ASP A 6 17.44 -6.59 -4.69
C ASP A 6 16.08 -6.16 -4.14
N LYS A 7 16.00 -5.94 -2.82
CA LYS A 7 14.76 -5.50 -2.18
C LYS A 7 14.42 -4.07 -2.57
N ILE A 8 15.41 -3.18 -2.65
CA ILE A 8 15.21 -1.80 -3.10
C ILE A 8 14.73 -1.80 -4.55
N MET A 9 15.39 -2.55 -5.43
CA MET A 9 15.02 -2.66 -6.84
C MET A 9 13.59 -3.19 -7.00
N ALA A 10 13.22 -4.25 -6.27
CA ALA A 10 11.88 -4.82 -6.34
C ALA A 10 10.79 -3.84 -5.86
N ILE A 11 11.07 -3.07 -4.80
CA ILE A 11 10.14 -2.06 -4.29
C ILE A 11 9.99 -0.90 -5.28
N MET A 12 11.10 -0.41 -5.84
CA MET A 12 11.09 0.68 -6.82
C MET A 12 10.40 0.26 -8.11
N ASP A 13 10.67 -0.95 -8.62
CA ASP A 13 9.99 -1.49 -9.79
C ASP A 13 8.47 -1.56 -9.56
N PHE A 14 8.04 -2.07 -8.41
CA PHE A 14 6.62 -2.16 -8.12
C PHE A 14 5.96 -0.79 -7.93
N LEU A 15 6.49 0.07 -7.05
CA LEU A 15 5.86 1.34 -6.74
C LEU A 15 5.95 2.35 -7.89
N VAL A 16 7.12 2.47 -8.53
CA VAL A 16 7.34 3.48 -9.57
C VAL A 16 6.85 2.96 -10.91
N ASN A 17 7.36 1.81 -11.37
CA ASN A 17 7.05 1.34 -12.73
C ASN A 17 5.65 0.74 -12.85
N LYS A 18 5.23 -0.11 -11.90
CA LYS A 18 3.93 -0.81 -11.98
C LYS A 18 2.76 0.01 -11.44
N MET A 19 2.98 0.79 -10.38
CA MET A 19 1.92 1.56 -9.72
C MET A 19 1.93 3.05 -10.05
N GLY A 20 2.97 3.58 -10.69
CA GLY A 20 3.04 4.96 -11.15
C GLY A 20 3.33 6.00 -10.05
N TYR A 21 3.80 5.59 -8.87
CA TYR A 21 4.20 6.55 -7.84
C TYR A 21 5.46 7.32 -8.24
N SER A 22 5.54 8.60 -7.89
CA SER A 22 6.75 9.41 -8.10
C SER A 22 7.94 8.84 -7.32
N SER A 23 9.05 8.61 -8.03
CA SER A 23 10.32 8.18 -7.42
C SER A 23 10.81 9.14 -6.33
N THR A 24 10.59 10.45 -6.51
CA THR A 24 10.92 11.48 -5.51
C THR A 24 10.07 11.34 -4.24
N LEU A 25 8.78 11.00 -4.38
CA LEU A 25 7.92 10.76 -3.22
C LEU A 25 8.34 9.50 -2.46
N VAL A 26 8.68 8.43 -3.19
CA VAL A 26 9.18 7.19 -2.60
C VAL A 26 10.50 7.42 -1.87
N ALA A 27 11.43 8.18 -2.47
CA ALA A 27 12.72 8.51 -1.86
C ALA A 27 12.57 9.35 -0.58
N LYS A 28 11.61 10.29 -0.55
CA LYS A 28 11.29 11.06 0.67
C LYS A 28 10.69 10.19 1.78
N GLN A 29 10.09 9.04 1.43
CA GLN A 29 9.51 8.08 2.36
C GLN A 29 10.40 6.83 2.51
N SER A 30 11.67 7.02 2.86
CA SER A 30 12.66 5.93 2.94
C SER A 30 12.26 4.76 3.86
N SER A 31 11.37 5.00 4.83
CA SER A 31 10.77 3.97 5.67
C SER A 31 10.05 2.88 4.89
N VAL A 32 9.52 3.17 3.70
CA VAL A 32 8.84 2.17 2.84
C VAL A 32 9.78 1.04 2.43
N LEU A 33 11.07 1.34 2.21
CA LEU A 33 12.08 0.36 1.81
C LEU A 33 12.32 -0.70 2.91
N SER A 34 11.99 -0.37 4.16
CA SER A 34 12.09 -1.32 5.27
C SER A 34 10.91 -2.29 5.36
N ARG A 35 9.77 -1.98 4.72
CA ARG A 35 8.55 -2.78 4.83
C ARG A 35 8.65 -4.08 4.02
N SER A 36 7.73 -5.02 4.29
CA SER A 36 7.60 -6.22 3.47
C SER A 36 6.91 -5.85 2.16
N LEU A 37 7.54 -6.22 1.03
CA LEU A 37 6.97 -6.01 -0.30
C LEU A 37 5.65 -6.77 -0.43
N GLU A 38 5.70 -8.09 -0.21
CA GLU A 38 4.55 -9.00 -0.40
C GLU A 38 3.48 -8.82 0.66
N LYS A 39 3.85 -8.73 1.95
CA LYS A 39 2.86 -8.71 3.05
C LYS A 39 2.25 -7.33 3.30
N ARG A 40 2.89 -6.25 2.84
CA ARG A 40 2.42 -4.88 3.15
C ARG A 40 2.33 -3.97 1.94
N ILE A 41 3.39 -3.86 1.13
CA ILE A 41 3.42 -2.86 0.05
C ILE A 41 2.42 -3.25 -1.05
N VAL A 42 2.49 -4.48 -1.55
CA VAL A 42 1.63 -4.95 -2.66
C VAL A 42 0.14 -4.89 -2.29
N PRO A 43 -0.34 -5.47 -1.17
CA PRO A 43 -1.77 -5.48 -0.85
C PRO A 43 -2.33 -4.08 -0.67
N ARG A 44 -1.57 -3.18 -0.02
CA ARG A 44 -2.04 -1.82 0.27
C ARG A 44 -1.98 -0.89 -0.94
N ALA A 45 -0.98 -1.05 -1.82
CA ALA A 45 -0.89 -0.26 -3.03
C ALA A 45 -1.99 -0.62 -4.04
N LEU A 46 -2.26 -1.92 -4.24
CA LEU A 46 -3.36 -2.40 -5.08
C LEU A 46 -4.70 -1.91 -4.53
N PHE A 47 -4.88 -1.98 -3.22
CA PHE A 47 -6.06 -1.44 -2.55
C PHE A 47 -6.24 0.07 -2.80
N ALA A 48 -5.17 0.86 -2.63
CA ALA A 48 -5.20 2.30 -2.88
C ALA A 48 -5.58 2.62 -4.34
N ARG A 49 -5.05 1.86 -5.30
CA ARG A 49 -5.40 1.99 -6.72
C ARG A 49 -6.88 1.73 -6.97
N GLU A 50 -7.44 0.70 -6.34
CA GLU A 50 -8.84 0.35 -6.50
C GLU A 50 -9.79 1.36 -5.83
N LEU A 51 -9.41 1.94 -4.69
CA LEU A 51 -10.15 3.07 -4.12
C LEU A 51 -10.14 4.29 -5.03
N SER A 52 -9.00 4.54 -5.69
CA SER A 52 -8.84 5.65 -6.63
C SER A 52 -9.65 5.42 -7.92
N SER A 53 -9.66 4.19 -8.46
CA SER A 53 -10.46 3.85 -9.64
C SER A 53 -11.97 3.99 -9.41
N LYS A 54 -12.43 3.73 -8.18
CA LYS A 54 -13.82 3.94 -7.76
C LYS A 54 -14.14 5.39 -7.36
N GLY A 55 -13.19 6.32 -7.46
CA GLY A 55 -13.36 7.73 -7.09
C GLY A 55 -13.63 7.96 -5.60
N LEU A 56 -13.29 7.00 -4.74
CA LEU A 56 -13.59 7.04 -3.33
C LEU A 56 -12.58 7.86 -2.53
N VAL A 57 -11.36 7.93 -3.04
CA VAL A 57 -10.24 8.73 -2.51
C VAL A 57 -9.38 9.17 -3.70
N ASN A 58 -8.96 10.43 -3.72
CA ASN A 58 -8.17 10.97 -4.83
C ASN A 58 -6.67 10.86 -4.63
N ASP A 59 -6.17 10.88 -3.39
CA ASP A 59 -4.73 10.87 -3.14
C ASP A 59 -4.38 10.28 -1.78
N PHE A 60 -3.40 9.39 -1.75
CA PHE A 60 -2.89 8.77 -0.53
C PHE A 60 -1.48 9.23 -0.24
N LYS A 61 -1.25 9.68 1.01
CA LYS A 61 0.11 9.83 1.51
C LYS A 61 0.75 8.44 1.64
N LEU A 62 1.94 8.26 1.06
CA LEU A 62 2.71 7.00 1.17
C LEU A 62 2.90 6.55 2.62
N SER A 63 3.08 7.51 3.55
CA SER A 63 3.17 7.22 4.98
C SER A 63 1.89 6.60 5.55
N VAL A 64 0.71 7.08 5.12
CA VAL A 64 -0.58 6.52 5.54
C VAL A 64 -0.72 5.09 5.03
N LEU A 65 -0.29 4.81 3.80
CA LEU A 65 -0.35 3.47 3.23
C LEU A 65 0.64 2.51 3.89
N PHE A 66 1.91 2.89 4.04
CA PHE A 66 2.97 1.92 4.31
C PHE A 66 3.54 1.98 5.74
N ASP A 67 3.36 3.08 6.45
CA ASP A 67 3.87 3.25 7.81
C ASP A 67 2.83 3.06 8.91
N THR A 68 1.55 3.11 8.58
CA THR A 68 0.50 2.80 9.54
C THR A 68 0.56 1.33 9.96
N SER A 69 0.38 1.10 11.26
CA SER A 69 0.18 -0.26 11.77
C SER A 69 -1.06 -0.88 11.14
N GLU A 70 -1.10 -2.20 11.07
CA GLU A 70 -2.23 -2.90 10.48
C GLU A 70 -3.55 -2.60 11.18
N LYS A 71 -3.54 -2.54 12.51
CA LYS A 71 -4.70 -2.09 13.31
C LYS A 71 -5.18 -0.70 12.90
N THR A 72 -4.26 0.24 12.71
CA THR A 72 -4.60 1.63 12.34
C THR A 72 -5.10 1.69 10.90
N PHE A 73 -4.44 0.99 9.98
CA PHE A 73 -4.84 0.89 8.58
C PHE A 73 -6.26 0.31 8.47
N ASN A 74 -6.51 -0.83 9.12
CA ASN A 74 -7.81 -1.48 9.13
C ASN A 74 -8.89 -0.62 9.78
N LYS A 75 -8.57 0.18 10.81
CA LYS A 75 -9.53 1.13 11.39
C LYS A 75 -9.84 2.28 10.43
N MET A 76 -8.81 2.86 9.82
CA MET A 76 -8.95 4.01 8.91
C MET A 76 -9.74 3.63 7.65
N PHE A 77 -9.50 2.44 7.13
CA PHE A 77 -10.17 1.97 5.92
C PHE A 77 -11.38 1.10 6.21
N GLY A 78 -11.56 0.59 7.43
CA GLY A 78 -12.67 -0.27 7.86
C GLY A 78 -14.03 0.32 7.52
N ASP A 79 -14.24 1.59 7.84
CA ASP A 79 -15.49 2.27 7.52
C ASP A 79 -15.68 2.51 6.01
N CYS A 80 -14.57 2.73 5.28
CA CYS A 80 -14.56 2.86 3.82
C CYS A 80 -14.93 1.52 3.14
N PHE A 81 -14.38 0.42 3.67
CA PHE A 81 -14.66 -0.95 3.22
C PHE A 81 -16.11 -1.34 3.42
N VAL A 82 -16.65 -1.14 4.64
CA VAL A 82 -18.02 -1.53 4.98
C VAL A 82 -19.05 -0.77 4.15
N LYS A 83 -18.77 0.50 3.81
CA LYS A 83 -19.75 1.36 3.12
C LYS A 83 -19.60 1.41 1.59
N LYS A 84 -18.38 1.32 1.07
CA LYS A 84 -18.11 1.67 -0.35
C LYS A 84 -17.60 0.50 -1.19
N ALA A 85 -17.02 -0.54 -0.58
CA ALA A 85 -16.49 -1.68 -1.33
C ALA A 85 -16.28 -2.92 -0.43
N PRO A 86 -17.36 -3.58 0.03
CA PRO A 86 -17.27 -4.72 0.95
C PRO A 86 -16.51 -5.91 0.35
N GLU A 87 -16.56 -6.08 -0.97
CA GLU A 87 -15.80 -7.10 -1.71
C GLU A 87 -14.27 -6.90 -1.67
N LEU A 88 -13.78 -5.65 -1.55
CA LEU A 88 -12.34 -5.38 -1.42
C LEU A 88 -11.81 -5.75 -0.04
N LEU A 89 -12.64 -5.66 0.99
CA LEU A 89 -12.26 -6.11 2.33
C LEU A 89 -11.97 -7.61 2.36
N LYS A 90 -12.81 -8.38 1.64
CA LYS A 90 -12.66 -9.82 1.53
C LYS A 90 -11.36 -10.17 0.80
N LEU A 91 -11.10 -9.52 -0.34
CA LEU A 91 -9.87 -9.72 -1.11
C LEU A 91 -8.60 -9.33 -0.32
N TYR A 92 -8.61 -8.21 0.41
CA TYR A 92 -7.46 -7.79 1.21
C TYR A 92 -7.12 -8.81 2.31
N LYS A 93 -8.13 -9.31 3.03
CA LYS A 93 -7.92 -10.33 4.08
C LYS A 93 -7.36 -11.63 3.52
N GLU A 94 -7.88 -12.10 2.38
CA GLU A 94 -7.39 -13.32 1.72
C GLU A 94 -5.92 -13.22 1.26
N ASN A 95 -5.43 -12.01 0.95
CA ASN A 95 -4.04 -11.79 0.55
C ASN A 95 -3.08 -11.56 1.74
N VAL A 96 -3.60 -11.19 2.92
CA VAL A 96 -2.79 -10.94 4.13
C VAL A 96 -2.64 -12.20 4.98
N GLU A 97 -3.62 -13.11 4.93
CA GLU A 97 -3.59 -14.38 5.67
C GLU A 97 -2.86 -15.54 4.96
N LYS A 98 -2.41 -15.33 3.71
CA LYS A 98 -1.50 -16.25 3.00
C LYS A 98 -0.04 -16.00 3.36
#